data_AF-A0A3D1T9A0-F1
#
_entry.id   AF-A0A3D1T9A0-F1
#
_cell.length_a   1.000
_cell.length_b   1.000
_cell.length_c   1.000
_cell.angle_alpha   90.00
_cell.angle_beta   90.00
_cell.angle_gamma   90.00
#
_symmetry.space_group_name_H-M   'P 1'
#
loop_
_entity.id
_entity.type
_entity.pdbx_description
1 polymer ?
#
loop_
_entity_poly.entity_id
_entity_poly.type
_entity_poly.pdbx_seq_one_letter_code
_entity_poly.pdbx_strand_id
1 'polypeptide(L)'
;MSHDPETAARVRGRSGRCDGWSLIEVFFALMMGGIVLTALAHTHFVATRMSREAAIKDRALGCAERVLADCLIHRSWPTPGEETPWLEDADTGLMVRVRSTVPELAVPGLVVVDVEVARPGRTGEVLVVLSSAGIAEGG
;
A
#
# COMPACT_ATOMS: atom_id res chain seq x y z
N MET A 1 54.46 -60.91 -12.40
CA MET A 1 53.51 -59.78 -12.38
C MET A 1 52.44 -60.09 -11.34
N SER A 2 52.60 -59.52 -10.15
CA SER A 2 51.77 -59.79 -8.97
C SER A 2 50.51 -58.92 -9.05
N HIS A 3 49.34 -59.54 -9.22
CA HIS A 3 48.07 -58.83 -9.07
C HIS A 3 47.86 -58.52 -7.59
N ASP A 4 48.02 -57.24 -7.27
CA ASP A 4 47.86 -56.68 -5.92
C ASP A 4 46.35 -56.65 -5.53
N PRO A 5 45.91 -57.49 -4.57
CA PRO A 5 44.51 -57.58 -4.18
C PRO A 5 44.03 -56.37 -3.35
N GLU A 6 44.92 -55.48 -2.90
CA GLU A 6 44.54 -54.32 -2.08
C GLU A 6 43.76 -53.25 -2.85
N THR A 7 43.91 -53.18 -4.17
CA THR A 7 43.25 -52.13 -4.97
C THR A 7 41.74 -52.41 -5.14
N ALA A 8 41.31 -53.66 -5.06
CA ALA A 8 39.90 -54.03 -5.19
C ALA A 8 39.05 -53.69 -3.95
N ALA A 9 39.69 -53.51 -2.78
CA ALA A 9 38.99 -53.22 -1.53
C ALA A 9 38.59 -51.72 -1.40
N ARG A 10 39.30 -50.81 -2.08
CA ARG A 10 39.03 -49.36 -1.98
C ARG A 10 37.86 -48.86 -2.84
N VAL A 11 37.43 -49.63 -3.83
CA VAL A 11 36.26 -49.27 -4.68
C VAL A 11 34.92 -49.68 -4.03
N ARG A 12 34.94 -50.50 -2.97
CA ARG A 12 33.74 -50.91 -2.20
C ARG A 12 33.39 -49.98 -1.02
N GLY A 13 34.08 -48.85 -0.86
CA GLY A 13 33.88 -47.91 0.26
C GLY A 13 32.99 -46.71 -0.04
N ARG A 14 32.36 -46.63 -1.22
CA ARG A 14 31.54 -45.47 -1.62
C ARG A 14 30.25 -45.88 -2.32
N SER A 15 29.59 -46.93 -1.84
CA SER A 15 28.14 -46.96 -1.94
C SER A 15 27.64 -45.89 -0.97
N GLY A 16 27.46 -44.66 -1.47
CA GLY A 16 26.58 -43.71 -0.80
C GLY A 16 25.26 -44.45 -0.62
N ARG A 17 24.94 -44.84 0.61
CA ARG A 17 23.60 -45.31 0.93
C ARG A 17 22.69 -44.17 0.52
N CYS A 18 21.90 -44.40 -0.52
CA CYS A 18 20.62 -43.74 -0.60
C CYS A 18 19.79 -44.38 0.51
N ASP A 19 20.00 -43.94 1.75
CA ASP A 19 19.13 -44.29 2.86
C ASP A 19 17.73 -43.82 2.44
N GLY A 20 16.85 -44.79 2.20
CA GLY A 20 15.49 -44.51 1.77
C GLY A 20 14.79 -43.68 2.83
N TRP A 21 14.25 -42.54 2.44
CA TRP A 21 13.52 -41.66 3.34
C TRP A 21 12.33 -42.44 3.89
N SER A 22 12.15 -42.42 5.21
CA SER A 22 10.96 -42.99 5.82
C SER A 22 9.73 -42.20 5.38
N LEU A 23 8.59 -42.88 5.26
CA LEU A 23 7.32 -42.26 4.86
C LEU A 23 6.97 -41.07 5.78
N ILE A 24 7.29 -41.17 7.08
CA ILE A 24 7.11 -40.11 8.07
C ILE A 24 7.97 -38.88 7.74
N GLU A 25 9.24 -39.06 7.37
CA GLU A 25 10.13 -37.94 6.98
C GLU A 25 9.63 -37.25 5.71
N VAL A 26 9.10 -38.01 4.74
CA VAL A 26 8.48 -37.44 3.54
C VAL A 26 7.24 -36.62 3.91
N PHE A 27 6.38 -37.12 4.80
CA PHE A 27 5.21 -36.37 5.28
C PHE A 27 5.60 -35.09 6.02
N PHE A 28 6.60 -35.14 6.90
CA PHE A 28 7.11 -33.96 7.59
C PHE A 28 7.72 -32.94 6.61
N ALA A 29 8.51 -33.41 5.64
CA ALA A 29 9.10 -32.54 4.62
C ALA A 29 8.02 -31.86 3.77
N LEU A 30 6.97 -32.58 3.39
CA LEU A 30 5.83 -32.02 2.64
C LEU A 30 5.03 -31.02 3.48
N MET A 31 4.76 -31.32 4.76
CA MET A 31 4.07 -30.40 5.66
C MET A 31 4.87 -29.12 5.89
N MET A 32 6.15 -29.23 6.23
CA MET A 32 7.02 -28.08 6.45
C MET A 32 7.19 -27.26 5.15
N GLY A 33 7.39 -27.93 4.01
CA GLY A 33 7.46 -27.28 2.70
C GLY A 33 6.17 -26.54 2.37
N GLY A 34 5.01 -27.14 2.61
CA GLY A 34 3.70 -26.52 2.40
C GLY A 34 3.48 -25.28 3.28
N ILE A 35 3.84 -25.35 4.56
CA ILE A 35 3.75 -24.22 5.50
C ILE A 35 4.66 -23.08 5.02
N VAL A 36 5.91 -23.38 4.67
CA VAL A 36 6.88 -22.36 4.20
C VAL A 36 6.42 -21.71 2.89
N LEU A 37 5.96 -22.49 1.93
CA LEU A 37 5.43 -21.96 0.67
C LEU A 37 4.22 -21.06 0.88
N THR A 38 3.28 -21.49 1.74
CA THR A 38 2.09 -20.70 2.07
C THR A 38 2.45 -19.40 2.78
N ALA A 39 3.39 -19.45 3.73
CA ALA A 39 3.89 -18.28 4.43
C ALA A 39 4.55 -17.29 3.46
N LEU A 40 5.44 -17.77 2.57
CA LEU A 40 6.09 -16.93 1.56
C LEU A 40 5.09 -16.30 0.59
N ALA A 41 4.12 -17.07 0.10
CA ALA A 41 3.07 -16.56 -0.78
C ALA A 41 2.23 -15.48 -0.07
N HIS A 42 1.89 -15.70 1.20
CA HIS A 42 1.13 -14.74 2.00
C HIS A 42 1.93 -13.47 2.25
N THR A 43 3.19 -13.55 2.67
CA THR A 43 4.05 -12.39 2.90
C THR A 43 4.24 -11.58 1.63
N HIS A 44 4.46 -12.23 0.48
CA HIS A 44 4.59 -11.55 -0.80
C HIS A 44 3.28 -10.83 -1.20
N PHE A 45 2.15 -11.49 -1.02
CA PHE A 45 0.84 -10.88 -1.29
C PHE A 45 0.57 -9.67 -0.40
N VAL A 46 0.84 -9.77 0.89
CA VAL A 46 0.67 -8.65 1.84
C VAL A 46 1.62 -7.51 1.50
N ALA A 47 2.90 -7.79 1.25
CA ALA A 47 3.89 -6.77 0.90
C ALA A 47 3.51 -6.00 -0.37
N THR A 48 3.08 -6.72 -1.43
CA THR A 48 2.65 -6.09 -2.69
C THR A 48 1.36 -5.29 -2.52
N ARG A 49 0.39 -5.76 -1.73
CA ARG A 49 -0.83 -4.99 -1.43
C ARG A 49 -0.54 -3.73 -0.64
N MET A 50 0.23 -3.84 0.45
CA MET A 50 0.63 -2.69 1.27
C MET A 50 1.40 -1.66 0.44
N SER A 51 2.32 -2.10 -0.43
CA SER A 51 3.07 -1.22 -1.32
C SER A 51 2.16 -0.48 -2.32
N ARG A 52 1.20 -1.17 -2.93
CA ARG A 52 0.23 -0.54 -3.85
C ARG A 52 -0.69 0.44 -3.13
N GLU A 53 -1.13 0.11 -1.92
CA GLU A 53 -1.98 1.00 -1.13
C GLU A 53 -1.23 2.25 -0.69
N ALA A 54 0.03 2.09 -0.23
CA ALA A 54 0.90 3.20 0.12
C ALA A 54 1.15 4.13 -1.08
N ALA A 55 1.46 3.56 -2.26
CA ALA A 55 1.69 4.34 -3.47
C ALA A 55 0.45 5.14 -3.92
N ILE A 56 -0.76 4.57 -3.75
CA ILE A 56 -2.00 5.28 -4.07
C ILE A 56 -2.26 6.41 -3.07
N LYS A 57 -2.02 6.18 -1.77
CA LYS A 57 -2.20 7.22 -0.74
C LYS A 57 -1.20 8.36 -0.90
N ASP A 58 0.04 8.05 -1.26
CA ASP A 58 1.09 9.04 -1.55
C ASP A 58 0.69 9.94 -2.73
N ARG A 59 0.21 9.33 -3.83
CA ARG A 59 -0.32 10.09 -4.98
C ARG A 59 -1.56 10.92 -4.62
N ALA A 60 -2.46 10.37 -3.81
CA ALA A 60 -3.65 11.07 -3.34
C ALA A 60 -3.30 12.28 -2.47
N LEU A 61 -2.28 12.15 -1.61
CA LEU A 61 -1.78 13.26 -0.80
C LEU A 61 -1.19 14.37 -1.68
N GLY A 62 -0.32 14.04 -2.64
CA GLY A 62 0.22 15.05 -3.55
C GLY A 62 -0.85 15.74 -4.41
N CYS A 63 -1.92 15.01 -4.77
CA CYS A 63 -3.10 15.61 -5.41
C CYS A 63 -3.82 16.60 -4.48
N ALA A 64 -4.09 16.19 -3.22
CA ALA A 64 -4.72 17.03 -2.23
C ALA A 64 -3.91 18.31 -1.92
N GLU A 65 -2.60 18.18 -1.78
CA GLU A 65 -1.67 19.30 -1.54
C GLU A 65 -1.70 20.32 -2.68
N ARG A 66 -1.66 19.85 -3.94
CA ARG A 66 -1.74 20.74 -5.11
C ARG A 66 -3.07 21.48 -5.17
N VAL A 67 -4.19 20.77 -5.00
CA VAL A 67 -5.53 21.40 -5.03
C VAL A 67 -5.68 22.39 -3.88
N LEU A 68 -5.20 22.06 -2.69
CA LEU A 68 -5.20 22.98 -1.56
C LEU A 68 -4.33 24.21 -1.83
N ALA A 69 -3.13 24.02 -2.41
CA ALA A 69 -2.26 25.12 -2.79
C ALA A 69 -2.92 26.04 -3.82
N ASP A 70 -3.61 25.49 -4.82
CA ASP A 70 -4.35 26.26 -5.82
C ASP A 70 -5.47 27.09 -5.17
N CYS A 71 -6.25 26.49 -4.25
CA CYS A 71 -7.25 27.20 -3.47
C CYS A 71 -6.65 28.36 -2.66
N LEU A 72 -5.48 28.15 -2.06
CA LEU A 72 -4.77 29.15 -1.27
C LEU A 72 -4.23 30.30 -2.13
N ILE A 73 -3.60 29.98 -3.26
CA ILE A 73 -2.97 30.94 -4.18
C ILE A 73 -4.03 31.83 -4.84
N HIS A 74 -5.09 31.22 -5.37
CA HIS A 74 -6.12 31.93 -6.11
C HIS A 74 -7.22 32.53 -5.25
N ARG A 75 -7.17 32.33 -3.92
CA ARG A 75 -8.23 32.68 -2.97
C ARG A 75 -9.61 32.18 -3.41
N SER A 76 -9.65 31.09 -4.17
CA SER A 76 -10.88 30.47 -4.69
C SER A 76 -11.45 29.49 -3.66
N TRP A 77 -11.62 29.97 -2.44
CA TRP A 77 -12.21 29.18 -1.36
C TRP A 77 -13.69 28.95 -1.70
N PRO A 78 -14.22 27.73 -1.49
CA PRO A 78 -15.67 27.54 -1.52
C PRO A 78 -16.33 28.45 -0.49
N THR A 79 -17.56 28.88 -0.77
CA THR A 79 -18.35 29.66 0.20
C THR A 79 -18.49 28.85 1.48
N PRO A 80 -18.37 29.42 2.69
CA PRO A 80 -18.39 28.63 3.92
C PRO A 80 -19.65 27.75 4.03
N GLY A 81 -19.45 26.44 4.22
CA GLY A 81 -20.52 25.43 4.23
C GLY A 81 -20.85 24.82 2.87
N GLU A 82 -20.15 25.23 1.81
CA GLU A 82 -20.28 24.70 0.46
C GLU A 82 -19.32 23.54 0.20
N GLU A 83 -19.76 22.60 -0.63
CA GLU A 83 -18.95 21.52 -1.18
C GLU A 83 -18.98 21.55 -2.71
N THR A 84 -17.84 21.30 -3.34
CA THR A 84 -17.77 21.14 -4.78
C THR A 84 -18.29 19.75 -5.19
N PRO A 85 -18.75 19.56 -6.43
CA PRO A 85 -18.93 18.20 -6.95
C PRO A 85 -17.58 17.46 -6.98
N TRP A 86 -17.64 16.14 -7.03
CA TRP A 86 -16.47 15.32 -7.31
C TRP A 86 -15.98 15.57 -8.73
N LEU A 87 -14.73 15.97 -8.87
CA LEU A 87 -14.07 16.21 -10.15
C LEU A 87 -12.90 15.25 -10.31
N GLU A 88 -12.65 14.80 -11.53
CA GLU A 88 -11.47 13.99 -11.82
C GLU A 88 -10.26 14.91 -12.02
N ASP A 89 -9.18 14.64 -11.30
CA ASP A 89 -7.91 15.30 -11.48
C ASP A 89 -7.20 14.75 -12.73
N ALA A 90 -6.90 15.62 -13.68
CA ALA A 90 -6.34 15.23 -14.97
C ALA A 90 -4.97 14.54 -14.88
N ASP A 91 -4.17 14.87 -13.86
CA ASP A 91 -2.81 14.35 -13.72
C ASP A 91 -2.77 12.97 -13.06
N THR A 92 -3.64 12.73 -12.07
CA THR A 92 -3.63 11.51 -11.27
C THR A 92 -4.77 10.54 -11.60
N GLY A 93 -5.81 11.01 -12.29
CA GLY A 93 -7.06 10.28 -12.51
C GLY A 93 -7.81 9.98 -11.21
N LEU A 94 -7.54 10.72 -10.13
CA LEU A 94 -8.24 10.56 -8.85
C LEU A 94 -9.43 11.51 -8.78
N MET A 95 -10.44 11.13 -8.01
CA MET A 95 -11.58 12.01 -7.75
C MET A 95 -11.23 12.94 -6.61
N VAL A 96 -11.48 14.24 -6.78
CA VAL A 96 -11.23 15.27 -5.77
C VAL A 96 -12.52 16.03 -5.50
N ARG A 97 -12.74 16.38 -4.23
CA ARG A 97 -13.78 17.29 -3.79
C ARG A 97 -13.20 18.25 -2.76
N VAL A 98 -13.60 19.50 -2.84
CA VAL A 98 -13.27 20.51 -1.83
C VAL A 98 -14.52 20.82 -1.04
N ARG A 99 -14.44 20.73 0.28
CA ARG A 99 -15.52 21.10 1.20
C ARG A 99 -15.03 22.18 2.13
N SER A 100 -15.85 23.20 2.35
CA SER A 100 -15.60 24.17 3.41
C SER A 100 -16.54 23.94 4.58
N THR A 101 -16.03 24.10 5.79
CA THR A 101 -16.80 24.03 7.03
C THR A 101 -16.51 25.26 7.88
N VAL A 102 -17.54 25.78 8.54
CA VAL A 102 -17.38 26.79 9.58
C VAL A 102 -17.31 26.04 10.91
N PRO A 103 -16.14 25.99 11.58
CA PRO A 103 -16.05 25.34 12.88
C PRO A 103 -16.94 26.09 13.88
N GLU A 104 -17.60 25.35 14.79
CA GLU A 104 -18.42 25.94 15.86
C GLU A 104 -17.60 26.78 16.86
N LEU A 105 -16.26 26.66 16.83
CA LEU A 105 -15.36 27.47 17.64
C LEU A 105 -15.50 28.95 17.29
N ALA A 106 -15.75 29.75 18.32
CA ALA A 106 -16.11 31.16 18.34
C ALA A 106 -15.07 32.16 17.77
N VAL A 107 -14.34 31.81 16.72
CA VAL A 107 -13.45 32.72 15.97
C VAL A 107 -14.23 33.22 14.75
N PRO A 108 -14.72 34.48 14.77
CA PRO A 108 -15.45 35.03 13.63
C PRO A 108 -14.58 35.02 12.38
N GLY A 109 -15.13 34.51 11.27
CA GLY A 109 -14.45 34.47 9.98
C GLY A 109 -13.48 33.29 9.79
N LEU A 110 -13.34 32.39 10.76
CA LEU A 110 -12.57 31.16 10.57
C LEU A 110 -13.32 30.20 9.63
N VAL A 111 -12.64 29.75 8.57
CA VAL A 111 -13.14 28.78 7.61
C VAL A 111 -12.13 27.64 7.52
N VAL A 112 -12.60 26.42 7.63
CA VAL A 112 -11.80 25.21 7.39
C VAL A 112 -12.14 24.70 6.00
N VAL A 113 -11.12 24.41 5.20
CA VAL A 113 -11.26 23.73 3.92
C VAL A 113 -10.65 22.35 4.02
N ASP A 114 -11.46 21.37 3.66
CA ASP A 114 -11.10 19.97 3.52
C ASP A 114 -11.01 19.65 2.02
N VAL A 115 -9.86 19.14 1.60
CA VAL A 115 -9.68 18.53 0.28
C VAL A 115 -9.74 17.03 0.45
N GLU A 116 -10.78 16.42 -0.09
CA GLU A 116 -11.02 14.99 -0.06
C GLU A 116 -10.62 14.37 -1.39
N VAL A 117 -9.85 13.28 -1.35
CA VAL A 117 -9.41 12.54 -2.54
C VAL A 117 -9.85 11.09 -2.45
N ALA A 118 -10.49 10.59 -3.51
CA ALA A 118 -11.03 9.24 -3.58
C ALA A 118 -10.67 8.56 -4.91
N ARG A 119 -10.89 7.24 -4.99
CA ARG A 119 -10.68 6.50 -6.25
C ARG A 119 -11.87 6.74 -7.21
N PRO A 120 -11.63 6.69 -8.54
CA PRO A 120 -12.69 6.67 -9.53
C PRO A 120 -13.70 5.56 -9.24
N GLY A 121 -14.99 5.91 -9.29
CA GLY A 121 -16.09 4.98 -9.01
C GLY A 121 -16.21 4.53 -7.54
N ARG A 122 -15.40 5.07 -6.62
CA ARG A 122 -15.46 4.79 -5.17
C ARG A 122 -15.37 6.06 -4.33
N THR A 123 -16.17 7.06 -4.65
CA THR A 123 -16.23 8.33 -3.90
C THR A 123 -16.74 8.17 -2.46
N GLY A 124 -17.34 7.02 -2.12
CA GLY A 124 -17.67 6.65 -0.73
C GLY A 124 -16.49 6.13 0.10
N GLU A 125 -15.32 5.91 -0.50
CA GLU A 125 -14.09 5.46 0.18
C GLU A 125 -12.99 6.50 -0.02
N VAL A 126 -12.97 7.51 0.85
CA VAL A 126 -11.98 8.59 0.81
C VAL A 126 -10.61 8.04 1.20
N LEU A 127 -9.61 8.30 0.36
CA LEU A 127 -8.23 7.87 0.57
C LEU A 127 -7.47 8.81 1.50
N VAL A 128 -7.65 10.12 1.30
CA VAL A 128 -6.96 11.19 2.01
C VAL A 128 -7.93 12.35 2.20
N VAL A 129 -7.87 12.96 3.38
CA VAL A 129 -8.47 14.27 3.66
C VAL A 129 -7.34 15.18 4.11
N LEU A 130 -7.16 16.29 3.42
CA LEU A 130 -6.19 17.32 3.80
C LEU A 130 -6.96 18.58 4.19
N SER A 131 -6.78 19.02 5.43
CA SER A 131 -7.50 20.16 5.97
C SER A 131 -6.58 21.36 6.18
N SER A 132 -7.08 22.55 5.87
CA SER A 132 -6.44 23.83 6.17
C SER A 132 -7.46 24.80 6.74
N ALA A 133 -7.03 25.68 7.63
CA ALA A 133 -7.87 26.71 8.20
C ALA A 133 -7.35 28.10 7.79
N GLY A 134 -8.27 28.96 7.36
CA GLY A 134 -7.99 30.35 6.98
C GLY A 134 -9.03 31.29 7.55
N ILE A 135 -8.69 32.57 7.66
CA ILE A 135 -9.65 33.62 8.00
C ILE A 135 -10.16 34.19 6.67
N ALA A 136 -11.45 34.04 6.41
CA ALA A 136 -12.09 34.73 5.29
C ALA A 136 -12.21 36.21 5.66
N GLU A 137 -11.28 37.04 5.17
CA GLU A 137 -11.42 38.49 5.27
C GLU A 137 -12.65 38.90 4.46
N GLY A 138 -13.70 39.34 5.16
CA GLY A 138 -14.95 39.81 4.55
C GLY A 138 -14.70 40.99 3.62
N GLY A 139 -15.25 40.90 2.41
CA GLY A 139 -15.50 42.06 1.54
C GLY A 139 -16.73 42.83 2.00
#